data_AF-A0A087U742-F1
#
_entry.id   AF-A0A087U742-F1
#
_cell.length_a   1.000
_cell.length_b   1.000
_cell.length_c   1.000
_cell.angle_alpha   90.00
_cell.angle_beta   90.00
_cell.angle_gamma   90.00
#
_symmetry.space_group_name_H-M   'P 1'
#
loop_
_entity.id
_entity.type
_entity.pdbx_description
1 polymer ?
#
loop_
_entity_poly.entity_id
_entity_poly.type
_entity_poly.pdbx_seq_one_letter_code
_entity_poly.pdbx_strand_id
1 'polypeptide(L)'
;MICGERVKQVALPLCKREYFLKIAHNVPLAGLLGEQKMNQRIKFSCYWPTIKSDVKKYCESCRQCPLRKMVANRDRILIQPIVRPENPFEIWSVDCIGPLEPSSHRVFVS
;
A
#
# COMPACT_ATOMS: atom_id res chain seq x y z
N MET A 1 7.49 15.45 24.18
CA MET A 1 6.38 14.54 24.50
C MET A 1 6.00 13.83 23.21
N ILE A 2 6.11 12.51 23.14
CA ILE A 2 5.58 11.71 22.03
C ILE A 2 4.52 10.80 22.63
N CYS A 3 3.27 10.88 22.16
CA CYS A 3 2.15 10.12 22.72
C CYS A 3 1.95 10.30 24.24
N GLY A 4 2.24 11.50 24.77
CA GLY A 4 2.12 11.78 26.21
C GLY A 4 3.36 11.39 27.06
N GLU A 5 4.36 10.74 26.47
CA GLU A 5 5.57 10.31 27.18
C GLU A 5 6.75 11.27 26.97
N ARG A 6 7.57 11.49 28.01
CA ARG A 6 8.86 12.18 27.88
C ARG A 6 9.88 11.21 27.31
N VAL A 7 10.30 11.47 26.08
CA VAL A 7 11.29 10.65 25.37
C VAL A 7 12.60 11.43 25.28
N LYS A 8 13.71 10.77 25.60
CA LYS A 8 15.06 11.30 25.35
C LYS A 8 15.45 10.96 23.91
N GLN A 9 15.77 11.97 23.12
CA GLN A 9 16.14 11.80 21.71
C GLN A 9 17.59 12.21 21.50
N VAL A 10 18.32 11.47 20.68
CA VAL A 10 19.69 11.82 20.26
C VAL A 10 19.60 12.75 19.05
N ALA A 11 20.23 13.93 19.13
CA ALA A 11 20.37 14.82 17.99
C ALA A 11 21.35 14.21 16.98
N LEU A 12 20.89 13.94 15.76
CA LEU A 12 21.72 13.25 14.76
C LEU A 12 22.46 14.23 13.84
N PRO A 13 23.80 14.13 13.72
CA PRO A 13 24.56 14.89 12.75
C PRO A 13 24.24 14.44 11.32
N LEU A 14 24.43 15.34 10.35
CA LEU A 14 24.11 15.11 8.93
C LEU A 14 24.71 13.81 8.39
N CYS A 15 25.99 13.55 8.70
CA CYS A 15 26.73 12.38 8.23
C CYS A 15 26.19 11.02 8.71
N LYS A 16 25.32 10.98 9.73
CA LYS A 16 24.75 9.74 10.26
C LYS A 16 23.29 9.51 9.85
N ARG A 17 22.63 10.50 9.23
CA ARG A 17 21.20 10.42 8.89
C ARG A 17 20.91 9.31 7.89
N GLU A 18 21.70 9.21 6.83
CA GLU A 18 21.53 8.19 5.79
C GLU A 18 21.69 6.77 6.35
N TYR A 19 22.71 6.55 7.17
CA TYR A 19 22.93 5.28 7.85
C TYR A 19 21.73 4.88 8.71
N PHE A 20 21.17 5.84 9.45
CA PHE A 20 20.01 5.58 10.31
C PHE A 20 18.73 5.32 9.50
N LEU A 21 18.51 6.02 8.39
CA LEU A 21 17.42 5.76 7.45
C LEU A 21 17.49 4.34 6.89
N LYS A 22 18.69 3.89 6.51
CA LYS A 22 18.93 2.53 6.03
C LYS A 22 18.59 1.47 7.07
N ILE A 23 19.01 1.65 8.32
CA ILE A 23 18.66 0.73 9.42
C ILE A 23 17.16 0.72 9.65
N ALA A 24 16.53 1.89 9.77
CA ALA A 24 15.11 2.00 10.05
C ALA A 24 14.23 1.39 8.95
N HIS A 25 14.69 1.42 7.70
CA HIS A 25 14.05 0.82 6.54
C HIS A 25 14.17 -0.71 6.49
N ASN A 26 15.33 -1.28 6.84
CA ASN A 26 15.64 -2.71 6.62
C ASN A 26 15.15 -3.66 7.72
N VAL A 27 14.40 -3.18 8.70
CA VAL A 27 13.86 -4.05 9.75
C VAL A 27 12.77 -4.95 9.17
N PRO A 28 12.73 -6.27 9.47
CA PRO A 28 11.82 -7.25 8.84
C PRO A 28 10.33 -6.88 8.81
N LEU A 29 9.87 -6.03 9.75
CA LEU A 29 8.48 -5.56 9.89
C LEU A 29 8.22 -4.15 9.32
N ALA A 30 9.23 -3.48 8.78
CA ALA A 30 9.11 -2.14 8.20
C ALA A 30 8.47 -2.18 6.80
N GLY A 31 8.67 -3.27 6.05
CA GLY A 31 8.19 -3.42 4.68
C GLY A 31 6.66 -3.49 4.52
N LEU A 32 5.88 -3.78 5.57
CA LEU A 32 4.41 -3.85 5.48
C LEU A 32 3.73 -2.52 5.81
N LEU A 33 4.36 -1.66 6.61
CA LEU A 33 3.73 -0.46 7.19
C LEU A 33 4.54 0.84 6.90
N GLY A 34 5.56 0.74 6.04
CA GLY A 34 6.14 1.84 5.27
C GLY A 34 6.66 3.05 6.04
N GLU A 35 6.56 4.21 5.39
CA GLU A 35 7.01 5.54 5.84
C GLU A 35 6.52 5.91 7.26
N GLN A 36 5.30 5.49 7.63
CA GLN A 36 4.70 5.80 8.93
C GLN A 36 5.44 5.12 10.08
N LYS A 37 5.78 3.83 9.95
CA LYS A 37 6.56 3.12 10.98
C LYS A 37 7.99 3.63 11.09
N MET A 38 8.63 3.96 9.97
CA MET A 38 9.95 4.59 9.98
C MET A 38 9.90 5.91 10.75
N ASN A 39 8.93 6.77 10.44
CA ASN A 39 8.72 8.04 11.14
C ASN A 39 8.49 7.85 12.65
N GLN A 40 7.64 6.90 13.04
CA GLN A 40 7.39 6.63 14.46
C GLN A 40 8.68 6.18 15.17
N ARG A 41 9.39 5.18 14.64
CA ARG A 41 10.63 4.69 15.26
C ARG A 41 11.69 5.77 15.39
N ILE A 42 11.95 6.50 14.31
CA ILE A 42 12.98 7.54 14.34
C ILE A 42 12.64 8.57 15.40
N LYS A 43 11.38 8.99 15.51
CA LYS A 43 10.96 9.94 16.54
C LYS A 43 11.20 9.43 17.96
N PHE A 44 11.08 8.13 18.24
CA PHE A 44 11.32 7.61 19.59
C PHE A 44 12.82 7.52 19.95
N SER A 45 13.74 7.53 18.99
CA SER A 45 15.18 7.35 19.26
C SER A 45 16.01 8.61 18.96
N CYS A 46 15.65 9.37 17.93
CA CYS A 46 16.50 10.39 17.34
C CYS A 46 15.71 11.63 16.92
N TYR A 47 16.42 12.74 16.79
CA TYR A 47 15.85 14.01 16.37
C TYR A 47 16.74 14.72 15.34
N TRP A 48 16.09 15.23 14.29
CA TRP A 48 16.60 16.30 13.44
C TRP A 48 15.40 17.02 12.75
N PRO A 49 15.56 18.27 12.26
CA PRO A 49 14.42 19.07 11.79
C PRO A 49 13.65 18.45 10.60
N THR A 50 14.36 17.71 9.74
CA THR A 50 13.84 17.22 8.45
C THR A 50 13.48 15.73 8.44
N ILE A 51 13.26 15.09 9.61
CA ILE A 51 12.97 13.64 9.69
C ILE A 51 11.90 13.21 8.69
N LYS A 52 10.73 13.87 8.69
CA LYS A 52 9.61 13.48 7.84
C LYS A 52 9.96 13.56 6.35
N SER A 53 10.58 14.65 5.92
CA SER A 53 10.95 14.84 4.52
C SER A 53 12.03 13.85 4.09
N ASP A 54 13.00 13.58 4.95
CA ASP A 54 14.11 12.68 4.64
C ASP A 54 13.63 11.22 4.57
N VAL A 55 12.73 10.81 5.48
CA VAL A 55 12.07 9.49 5.43
C VAL A 55 11.25 9.33 4.16
N LYS A 56 10.45 10.35 3.80
CA LYS A 56 9.65 10.33 2.56
C LYS A 56 10.55 10.17 1.32
N LYS A 57 11.57 11.02 1.19
CA LYS A 57 12.54 10.96 0.07
C LYS A 57 13.26 9.60 0.00
N TYR A 58 13.63 9.03 1.15
CA TYR A 58 14.26 7.72 1.21
C TYR A 58 13.32 6.59 0.77
N CYS A 59 12.05 6.63 1.19
CA CYS A 59 11.05 5.67 0.74
C CYS A 59 10.71 5.83 -0.75
N GLU A 60 10.77 7.04 -1.30
CA GLU A 60 10.57 7.30 -2.73
C GLU A 60 11.75 6.80 -3.59
N SER A 61 12.99 6.88 -3.10
CA SER A 61 14.16 6.35 -3.80
C SER A 61 14.29 4.82 -3.74
N CYS A 62 13.62 4.18 -2.78
CA CYS A 62 13.62 2.72 -2.64
C CYS A 62 12.75 2.06 -3.70
N ARG A 63 13.31 1.17 -4.54
CA ARG A 63 12.56 0.42 -5.57
C ARG A 63 11.46 -0.49 -5.02
N GLN A 64 11.62 -1.00 -3.79
CA GLN A 64 10.68 -1.94 -3.18
C GLN A 64 9.47 -1.25 -2.53
N CYS A 65 9.62 0.00 -2.10
CA CYS A 65 8.57 0.73 -1.40
C CYS A 65 7.34 1.02 -2.29
N PRO A 66 7.47 1.54 -3.53
CA PRO A 66 6.35 1.73 -4.44
C PRO A 66 5.64 0.43 -4.82
N LEU A 67 6.38 -0.65 -5.04
CA LEU A 67 5.82 -1.96 -5.41
C LEU A 67 4.93 -2.56 -4.30
N ARG A 68 5.25 -2.27 -3.04
CA ARG A 68 4.47 -2.71 -1.88
C ARG A 68 3.35 -1.76 -1.49
N LYS A 69 3.36 -0.51 -1.97
CA LYS A 69 2.21 0.39 -1.76
C LYS A 69 1.04 -0.23 -2.52
N MET A 70 0.00 -0.63 -1.78
CA MET A 70 -1.27 -1.00 -2.38
C MET A 70 -1.71 0.16 -3.26
N VAL A 71 -1.85 -0.08 -4.57
CA VAL A 71 -2.29 0.94 -5.51
C VAL A 71 -3.70 1.36 -5.08
N ALA A 72 -3.81 2.53 -4.44
CA ALA A 72 -5.09 3.09 -4.02
C ALA A 72 -5.94 3.52 -5.23
N ASN A 73 -5.29 3.78 -6.36
CA ASN A 73 -5.93 3.91 -7.66
C ASN A 73 -6.26 2.53 -8.21
N ARG A 74 -7.32 1.93 -7.69
CA ARG A 74 -8.17 1.17 -8.60
C ARG A 74 -8.75 2.19 -9.57
N ASP A 75 -8.76 1.90 -10.86
CA ASP A 75 -9.48 2.70 -11.84
C ASP A 75 -10.95 2.75 -11.40
N ARG A 76 -11.30 3.76 -10.61
CA ARG A 76 -12.67 4.04 -10.16
C ARG A 76 -13.37 4.75 -11.30
N ILE A 77 -13.40 4.10 -12.47
CA ILE A 77 -14.25 4.52 -13.55
C ILE A 77 -15.68 4.31 -13.06
N LEU A 78 -16.51 5.32 -13.23
CA LEU A 78 -17.94 5.19 -12.93
C LEU A 78 -18.50 4.03 -13.75
N ILE A 79 -19.29 3.17 -13.12
CA ILE A 79 -20.03 2.13 -13.83
C ILE A 79 -20.90 2.84 -14.86
N GLN A 80 -20.64 2.59 -16.15
CA GLN A 80 -21.44 3.15 -17.23
C GLN A 80 -22.67 2.26 -17.46
N PRO A 81 -23.85 2.83 -17.71
CA PRO A 81 -25.02 2.05 -18.05
C PRO A 81 -24.78 1.33 -19.38
N ILE A 82 -25.10 0.03 -19.41
CA ILE A 82 -25.14 -0.75 -20.65
C ILE A 82 -26.39 -0.30 -21.42
N VAL A 83 -26.23 0.01 -22.71
CA VAL A 83 -27.36 0.35 -23.58
C VAL A 83 -28.28 -0.85 -23.69
N ARG A 84 -29.57 -0.64 -23.41
CA ARG A 84 -30.58 -1.70 -23.52
C ARG A 84 -30.87 -1.94 -25.01
N PRO A 85 -30.83 -3.20 -25.48
CA PRO A 85 -31.26 -3.53 -26.84
C PRO A 85 -32.73 -3.19 -27.04
N GLU A 86 -33.10 -2.80 -28.27
CA GLU A 86 -34.47 -2.43 -28.62
C GLU A 86 -35.35 -3.65 -28.84
N ASN A 87 -34.77 -4.71 -29.41
CA ASN A 87 -35.48 -5.95 -29.71
C ASN A 87 -34.96 -7.13 -28.88
N PRO A 88 -35.81 -8.16 -28.65
CA PRO A 88 -35.37 -9.43 -28.07
C PRO A 88 -34.24 -10.07 -28.90
N PHE A 89 -33.32 -10.77 -28.22
CA PHE A 89 -32.22 -11.55 -28.83
C PHE A 89 -31.08 -10.78 -29.52
N GLU A 90 -31.00 -9.46 -29.35
CA GLU A 90 -29.90 -8.66 -29.92
C GLU A 90 -28.56 -8.81 -29.18
N ILE A 91 -28.59 -9.00 -27.86
CA ILE A 91 -27.38 -9.12 -27.02
C ILE A 91 -27.52 -10.32 -26.09
N TRP A 92 -26.50 -11.18 -26.04
CA TRP A 92 -26.44 -12.37 -25.19
C TRP A 92 -25.16 -12.32 -24.38
N SER A 93 -25.28 -12.44 -23.06
CA SER A 93 -24.14 -12.52 -22.14
C SER A 93 -24.02 -13.95 -21.65
N VAL A 94 -22.84 -14.55 -21.80
CA VAL A 94 -22.55 -15.91 -21.34
C VAL A 94 -21.39 -15.85 -20.36
N ASP A 95 -21.57 -16.46 -19.19
CA ASP A 95 -20.53 -16.59 -18.18
C ASP A 95 -20.27 -18.08 -17.87
N CYS A 96 -19.06 -18.38 -17.41
CA CYS A 96 -18.64 -19.72 -17.03
C CYS A 96 -18.52 -19.81 -15.51
N ILE A 97 -19.31 -20.68 -14.88
CA ILE A 97 -19.26 -20.91 -13.44
C ILE A 97 -18.30 -22.08 -13.14
N GLY A 98 -17.30 -21.87 -12.28
CA GLY A 98 -16.47 -22.96 -11.77
C GLY A 98 -15.35 -22.55 -10.79
N PRO A 99 -14.72 -23.53 -10.13
CA PRO A 99 -15.04 -24.97 -10.11
C PRO A 99 -16.24 -25.30 -9.19
N LEU A 100 -17.02 -26.32 -9.56
CA LEU A 100 -18.16 -26.79 -8.77
C LEU A 100 -17.78 -28.05 -7.99
N GLU A 101 -18.01 -28.03 -6.67
CA GLU A 101 -17.85 -29.20 -5.81
C GLU A 101 -19.18 -29.53 -5.11
N PRO A 102 -19.78 -30.72 -5.34
CA PRO A 102 -19.32 -31.79 -6.23
C PRO A 102 -19.49 -31.45 -7.73
N SER A 103 -18.76 -32.17 -8.59
CA SER A 103 -18.87 -32.01 -10.04
C SER A 103 -20.30 -32.27 -10.54
N SER A 104 -20.86 -31.31 -11.27
CA SER A 104 -22.18 -31.44 -11.90
C SER A 104 -22.05 -31.74 -13.38
N HIS A 105 -22.90 -32.62 -13.91
CA HIS A 105 -23.06 -32.84 -15.36
C HIS A 105 -24.04 -31.85 -16.01
N ARG A 106 -24.64 -30.95 -15.21
CA ARG A 106 -25.59 -29.94 -15.69
C ARG A 106 -24.84 -28.67 -16.04
N VAL A 107 -25.16 -28.10 -17.21
CA VAL A 107 -24.74 -26.77 -17.61
C VAL A 107 -25.61 -25.77 -16.86
N PHE A 108 -25.00 -24.92 -16.04
CA PHE A 108 -25.68 -23.80 -15.42
C PHE A 108 -25.53 -22.60 -16.35
N VAL A 109 -26.66 -22.08 -16.83
CA VAL A 109 -26.72 -20.86 -17.64
C VAL A 109 -27.36 -19.80 -16.76
N SER A 110 -26.65 -18.70 -16.53
CA SER A 110 -27.14 -17.52 -15.82
C SER A 110 -27.89 -16.58 -16.76
#